data_AF-A0A935J9Q2-F1
#
_entry.id   AF-A0A935J9Q2-F1
#
_cell.length_a   1.000
_cell.length_b   1.000
_cell.length_c   1.000
_cell.angle_alpha   90.00
_cell.angle_beta   90.00
_cell.angle_gamma   90.00
#
_symmetry.space_group_name_H-M   'P 1'
#
loop_
_entity.id
_entity.type
_entity.pdbx_description
1 polymer ?
#
loop_
_entity_poly.entity_id
_entity_poly.type
_entity_poly.pdbx_seq_one_letter_code
_entity_poly.pdbx_strand_id
1 'polypeptide(L)'
;MFRERGVWGAILLSLSFLFVLACGISITPDTSSPPAFDPTKAALELQATSMALQLTQAALNAQQAVQPTSPPPQPTIAQPEAPAQVQPTPTQDVEARIRAANVLVYENTDEYGIGMWIQDALDNMGIKYTQTGSYSGHFMEYLNSGTKYDLIIVGAEAKDRISGEFWDVINTRLTRDKVALIAEVWYLDTEANGPISKILGGCGIRYQKDYSLADSIYWWDPTHPIFNEPNTVLPLLHYDRYWANQTGDQIRLGGSGDAVLLAGLAARKSNEEGVLATCYEGRVIIQTFSDHDYKMADVIPLWENYIHYTLKNHFLAVP
;
A
#
# COMPACT_ATOMS: atom_id res chain seq x y z
N MET A 1 -73.38 -22.38 -19.32
CA MET A 1 -74.20 -23.24 -20.21
C MET A 1 -73.28 -23.71 -21.33
N PHE A 2 -72.96 -25.01 -21.37
CA PHE A 2 -72.70 -25.90 -22.55
C PHE A 2 -72.18 -25.23 -23.85
N ARG A 3 -71.17 -25.68 -24.62
CA ARG A 3 -70.68 -27.04 -25.01
C ARG A 3 -69.70 -26.75 -26.18
N GLU A 4 -68.44 -27.22 -26.17
CA GLU A 4 -67.93 -28.37 -26.94
C GLU A 4 -68.02 -28.31 -28.50
N ARG A 5 -66.91 -28.73 -29.15
CA ARG A 5 -66.69 -29.18 -30.57
C ARG A 5 -66.33 -28.07 -31.59
N GLY A 6 -65.33 -28.16 -32.47
CA GLY A 6 -64.49 -29.27 -32.96
C GLY A 6 -64.64 -29.40 -34.49
N VAL A 7 -63.63 -28.99 -35.28
CA VAL A 7 -63.47 -29.23 -36.74
C VAL A 7 -61.94 -29.25 -37.00
N TRP A 8 -61.23 -30.38 -37.09
CA TRP A 8 -61.05 -31.33 -38.21
C TRP A 8 -60.71 -30.71 -39.58
N GLY A 9 -59.42 -30.72 -39.93
CA GLY A 9 -58.95 -31.31 -41.20
C GLY A 9 -58.56 -30.38 -42.36
N ALA A 10 -57.25 -30.09 -42.49
CA ALA A 10 -56.53 -29.95 -43.77
C ALA A 10 -55.03 -30.22 -43.47
N ILE A 11 -54.57 -31.46 -43.55
CA ILE A 11 -53.84 -32.04 -44.70
C ILE A 11 -52.46 -31.38 -44.92
N LEU A 12 -51.44 -32.11 -44.46
CA LEU A 12 -50.17 -32.43 -45.10
C LEU A 12 -49.55 -31.39 -46.04
N LEU A 13 -48.38 -30.84 -45.67
CA LEU A 13 -47.19 -30.88 -46.54
C LEU A 13 -45.92 -30.62 -45.70
N SER A 14 -45.04 -31.65 -45.66
CA SER A 14 -43.57 -31.57 -45.67
C SER A 14 -42.89 -30.63 -44.66
N LEU A 15 -42.43 -31.11 -43.49
CA LEU A 15 -41.10 -31.71 -43.28
C LEU A 15 -40.08 -31.51 -44.42
N SER A 16 -38.92 -30.98 -44.03
CA SER A 16 -37.62 -30.94 -44.74
C SER A 16 -37.26 -29.63 -45.43
N PHE A 17 -36.74 -28.67 -44.66
CA PHE A 17 -35.63 -27.82 -45.12
C PHE A 17 -34.77 -27.43 -43.92
N LEU A 18 -33.94 -28.38 -43.51
CA LEU A 18 -32.88 -28.22 -42.52
C LEU A 18 -31.58 -28.50 -43.27
N PHE A 19 -31.08 -27.52 -44.04
CA PHE A 19 -29.79 -27.61 -44.71
C PHE A 19 -29.23 -26.20 -44.98
N VAL A 20 -28.03 -25.98 -44.42
CA VAL A 20 -26.98 -25.02 -44.81
C VAL A 20 -27.21 -23.52 -44.53
N LEU A 21 -26.88 -23.10 -43.31
CA LEU A 21 -26.15 -21.84 -43.10
C LEU A 21 -24.80 -22.18 -42.48
N ALA A 22 -23.84 -22.51 -43.36
CA ALA A 22 -22.43 -22.56 -43.05
C ALA A 22 -21.72 -21.51 -43.90
N CYS A 23 -20.72 -20.85 -43.29
CA CYS A 23 -19.72 -19.96 -43.86
C CYS A 23 -20.13 -18.52 -44.17
N GLY A 24 -19.93 -17.68 -43.16
CA GLY A 24 -19.76 -16.23 -43.30
C GLY A 24 -19.08 -15.60 -42.08
N ILE A 25 -18.24 -16.35 -41.35
CA ILE A 25 -17.39 -15.77 -40.29
C ILE A 25 -16.00 -15.66 -40.88
N SER A 26 -15.60 -14.44 -41.20
CA SER A 26 -14.19 -14.10 -41.41
C SER A 26 -13.50 -14.20 -40.06
N ILE A 27 -12.97 -15.38 -39.75
CA ILE A 27 -12.00 -15.58 -38.68
C ILE A 27 -10.69 -15.00 -39.21
N THR A 28 -10.41 -13.73 -38.88
CA THR A 28 -9.05 -13.23 -38.89
C THR A 28 -8.31 -13.95 -37.77
N PRO A 29 -7.21 -14.67 -38.04
CA PRO A 29 -6.33 -15.09 -36.96
C PRO A 29 -5.74 -13.81 -36.36
N ASP A 30 -6.10 -13.52 -35.10
CA ASP A 30 -5.29 -12.63 -34.27
C ASP A 30 -3.93 -13.30 -34.12
N THR A 31 -3.04 -12.97 -35.04
CA THR A 31 -1.61 -13.05 -34.76
C THR A 31 -1.36 -11.99 -33.70
N SER A 32 -1.46 -12.39 -32.42
CA SER A 32 -0.87 -11.64 -31.33
C SER A 32 0.62 -11.55 -31.62
N SER A 33 1.01 -10.49 -32.31
CA SER A 33 2.40 -10.11 -32.45
C SER A 33 2.98 -10.04 -31.03
N PRO A 34 4.12 -10.70 -30.75
CA PRO A 34 4.79 -10.51 -29.47
C PRO A 34 4.97 -9.00 -29.23
N PRO A 35 4.84 -8.53 -27.98
CA PRO A 35 4.94 -7.12 -27.68
C PRO A 35 6.20 -6.57 -28.32
N ALA A 36 6.04 -5.49 -29.09
CA ALA A 36 7.16 -4.85 -29.77
C ALA A 36 8.22 -4.51 -28.72
N PHE A 37 9.47 -4.92 -28.98
CA PHE A 37 10.59 -4.56 -28.12
C PHE A 37 10.67 -3.04 -28.03
N ASP A 38 10.40 -2.49 -26.85
CA ASP A 38 10.53 -1.06 -26.58
C ASP A 38 11.97 -0.80 -26.11
N PRO A 39 12.84 -0.22 -26.96
CA PRO A 39 14.22 0.07 -26.58
C PRO A 39 14.30 1.07 -25.42
N THR A 40 13.27 1.89 -25.20
CA THR A 40 13.18 2.84 -24.08
C THR A 40 12.94 2.09 -22.78
N LYS A 41 12.01 1.14 -22.77
CA LYS A 41 11.74 0.29 -21.61
C LYS A 41 12.97 -0.56 -21.24
N ALA A 42 13.62 -1.17 -22.24
CA ALA A 42 14.86 -1.92 -22.02
C ALA A 42 16.00 -1.02 -21.49
N ALA A 43 16.12 0.21 -21.98
CA ALA A 43 17.11 1.16 -21.48
C ALA A 43 16.82 1.60 -20.04
N LEU A 44 15.53 1.81 -19.69
CA LEU A 44 15.10 2.13 -18.32
C LEU A 44 15.36 0.96 -17.35
N GLU A 45 15.11 -0.28 -17.77
CA GLU A 45 15.39 -1.48 -16.98
C GLU A 45 16.91 -1.66 -16.74
N LEU A 46 17.74 -1.43 -17.77
CA LEU A 46 19.19 -1.44 -17.63
C LEU A 46 19.69 -0.32 -16.70
N GLN A 47 19.11 0.87 -16.81
CA GLN A 47 19.48 2.00 -15.95
C GLN A 47 19.07 1.72 -14.49
N ALA A 48 17.87 1.19 -14.25
CA ALA A 48 17.40 0.78 -12.93
C ALA A 48 18.32 -0.31 -12.33
N THR A 49 18.70 -1.31 -13.13
CA THR A 49 19.64 -2.36 -12.71
C THR A 49 21.00 -1.78 -12.34
N SER A 50 21.51 -0.82 -13.11
CA SER A 50 22.79 -0.17 -12.82
C SER A 50 22.76 0.66 -11.53
N MET A 51 21.63 1.34 -11.25
CA MET A 51 21.44 2.09 -10.02
C MET A 51 21.29 1.14 -8.82
N ALA A 52 20.57 0.04 -8.96
CA ALA A 52 20.45 -1.00 -7.93
C ALA A 52 21.83 -1.57 -7.56
N LEU A 53 22.66 -1.91 -8.55
CA LEU A 53 24.04 -2.38 -8.32
C LEU A 53 24.90 -1.32 -7.61
N GLN A 54 24.76 -0.06 -7.99
CA GLN A 54 25.50 1.04 -7.34
C GLN A 54 25.08 1.22 -5.87
N LEU A 55 23.79 1.09 -5.58
CA LEU A 55 23.27 1.14 -4.21
C LEU A 55 23.74 -0.07 -3.39
N THR A 56 23.71 -1.28 -3.95
CA THR A 56 24.26 -2.48 -3.31
C THR A 56 25.75 -2.32 -3.00
N GLN A 57 26.53 -1.76 -3.92
CA GLN A 57 27.96 -1.51 -3.69
C GLN A 57 28.19 -0.43 -2.62
N ALA A 58 27.37 0.61 -2.57
CA ALA A 58 27.45 1.65 -1.54
C ALA A 58 27.12 1.08 -0.15
N ALA A 59 26.12 0.21 -0.04
CA ALA A 59 25.77 -0.47 1.21
C ALA A 59 26.88 -1.42 1.70
N LEU A 60 27.50 -2.18 0.79
CA LEU A 60 28.65 -3.04 1.12
C LEU A 60 29.86 -2.22 1.61
N ASN A 61 30.12 -1.06 1.00
CA ASN A 61 31.22 -0.19 1.41
C ASN A 61 30.96 0.45 2.79
N ALA A 62 29.70 0.77 3.12
CA ALA A 62 29.33 1.31 4.43
C ALA A 62 29.51 0.28 5.57
N GLN A 63 29.39 -1.01 5.28
CA GLN A 63 29.61 -2.09 6.26
C GLN A 63 31.10 -2.40 6.50
N GLN A 64 32.02 -1.97 5.63
CA GLN A 64 33.46 -2.28 5.74
C GLN A 64 34.30 -1.22 6.47
N ALA A 65 33.71 -0.10 6.89
CA ALA A 65 34.41 0.96 7.61
C ALA A 65 34.35 0.78 9.15
N VAL A 66 34.85 -0.36 9.65
CA VAL A 66 35.17 -0.51 11.09
C VAL A 66 36.56 -1.15 11.20
N GLN A 67 37.61 -0.32 11.16
CA GLN A 67 38.97 -0.75 11.52
C GLN A 67 39.21 -0.56 13.02
N PRO A 68 39.78 -1.56 13.73
CA PRO A 68 40.19 -1.41 15.11
C PRO A 68 41.57 -0.75 15.20
N THR A 69 41.66 0.42 15.84
CA THR A 69 42.92 1.06 16.22
C THR A 69 43.38 0.58 17.62
N SER A 70 44.67 0.31 17.74
CA SER A 70 45.38 -0.28 18.89
C SER A 70 45.59 0.67 20.10
N PRO A 71 45.76 0.15 21.35
CA PRO A 71 46.06 0.92 22.59
C PRO A 71 47.59 1.14 22.77
N PRO A 72 48.17 1.98 23.70
CA PRO A 72 47.81 2.32 25.11
C PRO A 72 48.19 3.81 25.52
N PRO A 73 48.39 4.29 26.78
CA PRO A 73 48.29 3.70 28.14
C PRO A 73 47.45 4.47 29.20
N GLN A 74 47.12 3.80 30.32
CA GLN A 74 46.56 4.36 31.58
C GLN A 74 47.62 4.24 32.71
N PRO A 75 47.46 4.80 33.94
CA PRO A 75 46.52 5.82 34.42
C PRO A 75 47.18 6.93 35.29
N THR A 76 46.59 8.13 35.34
CA THR A 76 46.69 9.00 36.53
C THR A 76 45.36 8.93 37.29
N ILE A 77 45.43 8.54 38.56
CA ILE A 77 44.28 8.32 39.43
C ILE A 77 43.62 9.67 39.72
N ALA A 78 42.44 9.90 39.15
CA ALA A 78 41.49 10.89 39.63
C ALA A 78 40.31 10.15 40.30
N GLN A 79 39.83 10.79 41.36
CA GLN A 79 38.87 10.33 42.37
C GLN A 79 37.56 9.76 41.77
N PRO A 80 36.90 8.77 42.42
CA PRO A 80 35.68 8.19 41.88
C PRO A 80 34.54 9.21 41.93
N GLU A 81 34.16 9.71 40.76
CA GLU A 81 32.87 10.38 40.57
C GLU A 81 31.81 9.27 40.45
N ALA A 82 30.69 9.44 41.15
CA ALA A 82 29.59 8.49 41.16
C ALA A 82 29.11 8.19 39.74
N PRO A 83 28.66 6.95 39.43
CA PRO A 83 28.21 6.62 38.08
C PRO A 83 27.06 7.52 37.67
N ALA A 84 27.32 8.37 36.67
CA ALA A 84 26.29 9.12 35.98
C ALA A 84 25.29 8.12 35.39
N GLN A 85 24.03 8.22 35.82
CA GLN A 85 22.95 7.48 35.19
C GLN A 85 22.90 7.89 33.72
N VAL A 86 23.14 6.94 32.82
CA VAL A 86 23.01 7.16 31.38
C VAL A 86 21.53 7.44 31.12
N GLN A 87 21.17 8.70 30.91
CA GLN A 87 19.84 9.04 30.42
C GLN A 87 19.68 8.42 29.02
N PRO A 88 18.56 7.72 28.73
CA PRO A 88 18.33 7.17 27.41
C PRO A 88 18.35 8.31 26.38
N THR A 89 19.06 8.10 25.29
CA THR A 89 19.10 9.05 24.17
C THR A 89 17.69 9.12 23.55
N PRO A 90 17.17 10.29 23.14
CA PRO A 90 15.81 10.44 22.62
C PRO A 90 15.41 9.41 21.54
N THR A 91 16.36 8.98 20.71
CA THR A 91 16.16 7.93 19.70
C THR A 91 15.88 6.54 20.30
N GLN A 92 16.56 6.17 21.39
CA GLN A 92 16.29 4.88 22.06
C GLN A 92 14.90 4.85 22.70
N ASP A 93 14.40 5.99 23.15
CA ASP A 93 13.05 6.12 23.70
C ASP A 93 11.99 5.95 22.61
N VAL A 94 12.17 6.56 21.44
CA VAL A 94 11.25 6.39 20.30
C VAL A 94 11.15 4.94 19.85
N GLU A 95 12.27 4.23 19.70
CA GLU A 95 12.25 2.81 19.30
C GLU A 95 11.56 1.90 20.33
N ALA A 96 11.69 2.22 21.63
CA ALA A 96 10.96 1.51 22.67
C ALA A 96 9.45 1.78 22.59
N ARG A 97 9.05 3.02 22.28
CA ARG A 97 7.65 3.41 22.06
C ARG A 97 7.06 2.75 20.82
N ILE A 98 7.81 2.65 19.72
CA ILE A 98 7.40 1.90 18.51
C ILE A 98 7.09 0.44 18.84
N ARG A 99 7.98 -0.25 19.55
CA ARG A 99 7.74 -1.65 19.97
C ARG A 99 6.56 -1.81 20.94
N ALA A 100 6.25 -0.77 21.71
CA ALA A 100 5.15 -0.76 22.67
C ALA A 100 3.83 -0.18 22.10
N ALA A 101 3.82 0.22 20.82
CA ALA A 101 2.68 0.88 20.20
C ALA A 101 1.43 -0.02 20.21
N ASN A 102 0.27 0.59 20.44
CA ASN A 102 -1.01 -0.07 20.27
C ASN A 102 -1.53 0.17 18.85
N VAL A 103 -1.57 -0.87 18.03
CA VAL A 103 -2.01 -0.77 16.63
C VAL A 103 -3.42 -1.37 16.45
N LEU A 104 -4.29 -0.69 15.72
CA LEU A 104 -5.56 -1.24 15.24
C LEU A 104 -5.45 -1.52 13.74
N VAL A 105 -5.79 -2.74 13.32
CA VAL A 105 -5.66 -3.18 11.93
C VAL A 105 -6.98 -3.69 11.40
N TYR A 106 -7.29 -3.27 10.19
CA TYR A 106 -8.28 -3.88 9.31
C TYR A 106 -7.55 -4.37 8.06
N GLU A 107 -7.70 -5.64 7.72
CA GLU A 107 -7.10 -6.26 6.53
C GLU A 107 -8.05 -7.33 6.01
N ASN A 108 -8.70 -7.09 4.87
CA ASN A 108 -9.81 -7.93 4.39
C ASN A 108 -9.42 -8.96 3.32
N THR A 109 -8.22 -9.53 3.45
CA THR A 109 -7.68 -10.56 2.57
C THR A 109 -7.80 -11.97 3.16
N ASP A 110 -8.16 -12.09 4.44
CA ASP A 110 -8.40 -13.34 5.17
C ASP A 110 -9.47 -14.22 4.53
N GLU A 111 -10.58 -13.64 4.08
CA GLU A 111 -11.68 -14.36 3.42
C GLU A 111 -11.27 -14.93 2.04
N TYR A 112 -10.21 -14.39 1.45
CA TYR A 112 -9.68 -14.83 0.15
C TYR A 112 -8.55 -15.85 0.29
N GLY A 113 -7.98 -16.02 1.49
CA GLY A 113 -6.91 -16.98 1.75
C GLY A 113 -5.59 -16.66 1.05
N ILE A 114 -5.31 -15.38 0.77
CA ILE A 114 -4.12 -14.92 0.02
C ILE A 114 -2.98 -14.43 0.91
N GLY A 115 -3.19 -14.40 2.22
CA GLY A 115 -2.25 -13.91 3.20
C GLY A 115 -2.72 -12.60 3.83
N MET A 116 -2.23 -12.31 5.02
CA MET A 116 -2.46 -11.07 5.74
C MET A 116 -1.10 -10.42 5.95
N TRP A 117 -0.57 -9.79 4.90
CA TRP A 117 0.81 -9.31 4.86
C TRP A 117 1.05 -8.13 5.82
N ILE A 118 0.02 -7.35 6.15
CA ILE A 118 0.11 -6.33 7.21
C ILE A 118 0.28 -7.00 8.56
N GLN A 119 -0.49 -8.07 8.81
CA GLN A 119 -0.33 -8.89 10.02
C GLN A 119 1.09 -9.49 10.09
N ASP A 120 1.57 -10.09 9.00
CA ASP A 120 2.90 -10.70 8.95
C ASP A 120 4.01 -9.67 9.22
N ALA A 121 3.89 -8.45 8.69
CA ALA A 121 4.82 -7.35 8.96
C ALA A 121 4.81 -6.95 10.46
N LEU A 122 3.64 -6.83 11.08
CA LEU A 122 3.53 -6.52 12.51
C LEU A 122 4.11 -7.63 13.40
N ASP A 123 3.86 -8.89 13.04
CA ASP A 123 4.40 -10.07 13.71
C ASP A 123 5.93 -10.09 13.63
N ASN A 124 6.52 -9.83 12.45
CA ASN A 124 7.96 -9.72 12.26
C ASN A 124 8.59 -8.60 13.11
N MET A 125 7.89 -7.46 13.24
CA MET A 125 8.34 -6.34 14.06
C MET A 125 8.15 -6.59 15.56
N GLY A 126 7.40 -7.62 15.96
CA GLY A 126 7.05 -7.90 17.35
C GLY A 126 6.16 -6.83 17.99
N ILE A 127 5.37 -6.10 17.17
CA ILE A 127 4.45 -5.06 17.62
C ILE A 127 3.11 -5.70 17.99
N LYS A 128 2.49 -5.22 19.07
CA LYS A 128 1.15 -5.68 19.46
C LYS A 128 0.08 -4.97 18.65
N TYR A 129 -0.93 -5.73 18.22
CA TYR A 129 -2.04 -5.20 17.45
C TYR A 129 -3.37 -5.85 17.81
N THR A 130 -4.44 -5.12 17.52
CA THR A 130 -5.81 -5.63 17.43
C THR A 130 -6.13 -5.79 15.95
N GLN A 131 -6.20 -7.02 15.45
CA GLN A 131 -6.58 -7.33 14.07
C GLN A 131 -8.06 -7.70 14.02
N THR A 132 -8.73 -7.24 12.97
CA THR A 132 -10.16 -7.48 12.74
C THR A 132 -10.45 -8.30 11.49
N GLY A 133 -9.45 -8.53 10.63
CA GLY A 133 -9.64 -9.24 9.36
C GLY A 133 -10.72 -8.55 8.53
N SER A 134 -11.57 -9.34 7.88
CA SER A 134 -12.73 -8.83 7.12
C SER A 134 -13.93 -8.40 7.99
N TYR A 135 -13.87 -8.49 9.32
CA TYR A 135 -14.98 -8.15 10.21
C TYR A 135 -15.07 -6.63 10.46
N SER A 136 -15.55 -5.87 9.47
CA SER A 136 -15.65 -4.41 9.53
C SER A 136 -16.51 -3.87 10.69
N GLY A 137 -17.49 -4.64 11.16
CA GLY A 137 -18.27 -4.31 12.36
C GLY A 137 -17.40 -4.23 13.63
N HIS A 138 -16.47 -5.16 13.81
CA HIS A 138 -15.51 -5.12 14.92
C HIS A 138 -14.50 -4.00 14.75
N PHE A 139 -14.08 -3.72 13.51
CA PHE A 139 -13.23 -2.56 13.24
C PHE A 139 -13.91 -1.25 13.67
N MET A 140 -15.18 -1.06 13.31
CA MET A 140 -15.96 0.11 13.76
C MET A 140 -16.13 0.14 15.29
N GLU A 141 -16.35 -1.01 15.93
CA GLU A 141 -16.43 -1.12 17.39
C GLU A 141 -15.14 -0.62 18.05
N TYR A 142 -13.97 -1.09 17.59
CA TYR A 142 -12.68 -0.65 18.11
C TYR A 142 -12.38 0.81 17.78
N LEU A 143 -12.73 1.29 16.59
CA LEU A 143 -12.61 2.69 16.21
C LEU A 143 -13.43 3.61 17.12
N ASN A 144 -14.56 3.15 17.65
CA ASN A 144 -15.41 3.90 18.60
C ASN A 144 -15.10 3.62 20.07
N SER A 145 -14.20 2.67 20.37
CA SER A 145 -13.84 2.31 21.74
C SER A 145 -13.07 3.41 22.47
N GLY A 146 -12.97 3.30 23.80
CA GLY A 146 -12.12 4.18 24.61
C GLY A 146 -10.61 3.91 24.47
N THR A 147 -10.21 2.90 23.70
CA THR A 147 -8.82 2.49 23.53
C THR A 147 -8.03 3.58 22.79
N LYS A 148 -6.83 3.87 23.29
CA LYS A 148 -5.88 4.77 22.65
C LYS A 148 -4.95 3.96 21.75
N TYR A 149 -5.23 4.02 20.45
CA TYR A 149 -4.35 3.48 19.42
C TYR A 149 -3.32 4.53 19.02
N ASP A 150 -2.09 4.11 18.79
CA ASP A 150 -1.02 4.94 18.25
C ASP A 150 -1.06 4.96 16.72
N LEU A 151 -1.49 3.86 16.10
CA LEU A 151 -1.60 3.68 14.67
C LEU A 151 -2.90 2.93 14.33
N ILE A 152 -3.60 3.42 13.32
CA ILE A 152 -4.69 2.72 12.63
C ILE A 152 -4.18 2.35 11.24
N ILE A 153 -4.34 1.08 10.87
CA ILE A 153 -4.03 0.59 9.52
C ILE A 153 -5.31 0.10 8.86
N VAL A 154 -5.52 0.54 7.62
CA VAL A 154 -6.62 0.10 6.76
C VAL A 154 -6.04 -0.52 5.48
N GLY A 155 -6.00 -1.85 5.43
CA GLY A 155 -5.74 -2.66 4.23
C GLY A 155 -7.08 -3.10 3.61
N ALA A 156 -7.71 -2.24 2.81
CA ALA A 156 -9.06 -2.47 2.30
C ALA A 156 -9.06 -3.04 0.87
N GLU A 157 -8.32 -4.13 0.65
CA GLU A 157 -8.08 -4.63 -0.70
C GLU A 157 -9.31 -5.18 -1.42
N ALA A 158 -10.26 -5.81 -0.71
CA ALA A 158 -11.44 -6.40 -1.36
C ALA A 158 -12.51 -5.39 -1.82
N LYS A 159 -12.31 -4.08 -1.60
CA LYS A 159 -13.17 -2.96 -2.05
C LYS A 159 -14.63 -2.95 -1.57
N ASP A 160 -14.96 -3.62 -0.47
CA ASP A 160 -16.36 -3.92 -0.16
C ASP A 160 -16.89 -3.34 1.16
N ARG A 161 -16.02 -3.03 2.12
CA ARG A 161 -16.46 -2.91 3.53
C ARG A 161 -16.03 -1.65 4.27
N ILE A 162 -15.08 -0.89 3.74
CA ILE A 162 -14.63 0.38 4.34
C ILE A 162 -15.06 1.53 3.45
N SER A 163 -16.08 2.26 3.90
CA SER A 163 -16.64 3.42 3.20
C SER A 163 -17.31 4.39 4.19
N GLY A 164 -17.65 5.58 3.73
CA GLY A 164 -18.55 6.47 4.47
C GLY A 164 -18.10 6.77 5.91
N GLU A 165 -18.91 6.30 6.88
CA GLU A 165 -18.76 6.58 8.32
C GLU A 165 -17.39 6.15 8.89
N PHE A 166 -16.78 5.09 8.36
CA PHE A 166 -15.44 4.66 8.80
C PHE A 166 -14.43 5.81 8.67
N TRP A 167 -14.46 6.50 7.52
CA TRP A 167 -13.56 7.62 7.25
C TRP A 167 -13.88 8.85 8.10
N ASP A 168 -15.14 9.06 8.50
CA ASP A 168 -15.50 10.11 9.44
C ASP A 168 -14.91 9.87 10.84
N VAL A 169 -15.01 8.65 11.34
CA VAL A 169 -14.45 8.25 12.63
C VAL A 169 -12.93 8.29 12.58
N ILE A 170 -12.30 7.74 11.54
CA ILE A 170 -10.84 7.77 11.35
C ILE A 170 -10.35 9.22 11.26
N ASN A 171 -11.02 10.10 10.50
CA ASN A 171 -10.66 11.51 10.43
C ASN A 171 -10.73 12.19 11.80
N THR A 172 -11.71 11.82 12.63
CA THR A 172 -11.82 12.32 14.00
C THR A 172 -10.64 11.85 14.86
N ARG A 173 -10.26 10.56 14.79
CA ARG A 173 -9.09 10.02 15.49
C ARG A 173 -7.79 10.70 15.05
N LEU A 174 -7.61 10.87 13.74
CA LEU A 174 -6.44 11.52 13.15
C LEU A 174 -6.31 12.99 13.57
N THR A 175 -7.39 13.76 13.50
CA THR A 175 -7.34 15.22 13.69
C THR A 175 -7.40 15.64 15.16
N ARG A 176 -8.23 14.97 15.96
CA ARG A 176 -8.46 15.27 17.38
C ARG A 176 -7.53 14.48 18.30
N ASP A 177 -7.46 13.17 18.10
CA ASP A 177 -6.71 12.27 19.00
C ASP A 177 -5.23 12.12 18.55
N LYS A 178 -4.88 12.70 17.39
CA LYS A 178 -3.53 12.69 16.79
C LYS A 178 -2.99 11.31 16.45
N VAL A 179 -3.87 10.32 16.34
CA VAL A 179 -3.53 8.95 15.92
C VAL A 179 -2.90 8.96 14.53
N ALA A 180 -1.93 8.07 14.30
CA ALA A 180 -1.31 7.88 13.00
C ALA A 180 -2.17 6.99 12.09
N LEU A 181 -2.03 7.11 10.77
CA LEU A 181 -2.83 6.35 9.80
C LEU A 181 -1.96 5.80 8.67
N ILE A 182 -2.13 4.53 8.33
CA ILE A 182 -1.71 3.99 7.04
C ILE A 182 -2.96 3.47 6.35
N ALA A 183 -3.24 3.93 5.14
CA ALA A 183 -4.41 3.52 4.39
C ALA A 183 -4.01 3.03 2.99
N GLU A 184 -4.17 1.74 2.75
CA GLU A 184 -4.20 1.13 1.44
C GLU A 184 -5.65 1.11 0.94
N VAL A 185 -5.92 2.01 0.00
CA VAL A 185 -7.24 2.21 -0.60
C VAL A 185 -7.04 2.46 -2.09
N TRP A 186 -7.09 1.39 -2.88
CA TRP A 186 -6.85 1.41 -4.33
C TRP A 186 -8.17 1.44 -5.15
N TYR A 187 -9.20 2.04 -4.54
CA TYR A 187 -10.55 2.27 -5.09
C TYR A 187 -11.09 3.67 -4.68
N LEU A 188 -10.19 4.65 -4.63
CA LEU A 188 -10.51 6.05 -4.42
C LEU A 188 -11.48 6.59 -5.48
N ASP A 189 -11.58 6.00 -6.66
CA ASP A 189 -12.56 6.40 -7.67
C ASP A 189 -14.01 6.39 -7.14
N THR A 190 -14.34 5.44 -6.26
CA THR A 190 -15.66 5.35 -5.63
C THR A 190 -15.76 6.14 -4.32
N GLU A 191 -14.64 6.33 -3.62
CA GLU A 191 -14.63 6.91 -2.25
C GLU A 191 -14.21 8.38 -2.20
N ALA A 192 -13.47 8.90 -3.18
CA ALA A 192 -12.76 10.20 -3.06
C ALA A 192 -13.69 11.41 -2.94
N ASN A 193 -14.96 11.29 -3.33
CA ASN A 193 -15.97 12.33 -3.13
C ASN A 193 -16.77 12.15 -1.82
N GLY A 194 -16.53 11.07 -1.09
CA GLY A 194 -17.11 10.74 0.20
C GLY A 194 -16.29 11.27 1.38
N PRO A 195 -16.50 10.73 2.59
CA PRO A 195 -15.89 11.26 3.80
C PRO A 195 -14.35 11.16 3.88
N ILE A 196 -13.74 10.21 3.16
CA ILE A 196 -12.26 10.13 3.03
C ILE A 196 -11.65 11.42 2.44
N SER A 197 -12.43 12.19 1.67
CA SER A 197 -12.01 13.49 1.12
C SER A 197 -11.51 14.47 2.17
N LYS A 198 -11.97 14.35 3.43
CA LYS A 198 -11.50 15.16 4.56
C LYS A 198 -10.03 14.85 4.88
N ILE A 199 -9.67 13.57 4.87
CA ILE A 199 -8.29 13.10 5.08
C ILE A 199 -7.43 13.46 3.87
N LEU A 200 -7.88 13.15 2.65
CA LEU A 200 -7.15 13.47 1.41
C LEU A 200 -6.90 14.98 1.28
N GLY A 201 -7.94 15.79 1.53
CA GLY A 201 -7.85 17.25 1.49
C GLY A 201 -6.96 17.83 2.59
N GLY A 202 -6.98 17.24 3.80
CA GLY A 202 -6.08 17.60 4.88
C GLY A 202 -4.61 17.26 4.59
N CYS A 203 -4.36 16.11 3.95
CA CYS A 203 -3.06 15.74 3.42
C CYS A 203 -2.60 16.68 2.30
N GLY A 204 -3.52 17.19 1.49
CA GLY A 204 -3.18 17.97 0.30
C GLY A 204 -3.08 17.15 -0.97
N ILE A 205 -3.74 15.99 -1.02
CA ILE A 205 -3.83 15.14 -2.21
C ILE A 205 -5.26 15.05 -2.71
N ARG A 206 -5.43 14.66 -3.97
CA ARG A 206 -6.73 14.42 -4.61
C ARG A 206 -6.63 13.19 -5.49
N TYR A 207 -7.73 12.44 -5.57
CA TYR A 207 -7.91 11.47 -6.64
C TYR A 207 -7.75 12.15 -8.00
N GLN A 208 -7.08 11.46 -8.92
CA GLN A 208 -6.86 11.92 -10.28
C GLN A 208 -7.62 11.08 -11.29
N LYS A 209 -7.31 9.78 -11.38
CA LYS A 209 -7.94 8.82 -12.29
C LYS A 209 -7.56 7.39 -11.92
N ASP A 210 -8.35 6.43 -12.39
CA ASP A 210 -8.00 5.01 -12.32
C ASP A 210 -6.80 4.72 -13.21
N TYR A 211 -6.05 3.67 -12.88
CA TYR A 211 -5.18 3.02 -13.83
C TYR A 211 -5.53 1.54 -13.95
N SER A 212 -5.82 1.14 -15.20
CA SER A 212 -6.41 -0.15 -15.55
C SER A 212 -5.38 -1.23 -15.88
N LEU A 213 -4.21 -0.79 -16.31
CA LEU A 213 -3.07 -1.65 -16.60
C LEU A 213 -2.04 -1.44 -15.54
N ALA A 214 -1.52 -2.55 -15.09
CA ALA A 214 -0.60 -2.54 -14.02
C ALA A 214 0.81 -2.27 -14.48
N ASP A 215 1.40 -1.29 -13.80
CA ASP A 215 2.71 -0.79 -14.12
C ASP A 215 3.66 -1.00 -12.96
N SER A 216 4.94 -0.94 -13.30
CA SER A 216 6.00 -0.79 -12.33
C SER A 216 5.77 0.47 -11.50
N ILE A 217 5.88 0.37 -10.18
CA ILE A 217 5.85 1.53 -9.28
C ILE A 217 7.28 1.97 -9.03
N TYR A 218 7.57 3.20 -9.41
CA TYR A 218 8.88 3.81 -9.29
C TYR A 218 8.94 4.71 -8.07
N TRP A 219 10.00 4.57 -7.29
CA TRP A 219 10.27 5.48 -6.19
C TRP A 219 10.80 6.81 -6.72
N TRP A 220 10.10 7.90 -6.42
CA TRP A 220 10.49 9.25 -6.80
C TRP A 220 11.39 9.93 -5.78
N ASP A 221 11.42 9.42 -4.55
CA ASP A 221 12.39 9.77 -3.54
C ASP A 221 12.99 8.48 -2.97
N PRO A 222 13.94 7.83 -3.68
CA PRO A 222 14.47 6.52 -3.29
C PRO A 222 15.29 6.58 -2.00
N THR A 223 15.60 7.76 -1.47
CA THR A 223 16.31 7.95 -0.19
C THR A 223 15.37 8.12 1.00
N HIS A 224 14.07 8.23 0.75
CA HIS A 224 13.09 8.44 1.80
C HIS A 224 13.09 7.25 2.79
N PRO A 225 12.91 7.47 4.11
CA PRO A 225 12.94 6.39 5.11
C PRO A 225 11.90 5.29 4.87
N ILE A 226 10.74 5.62 4.30
CA ILE A 226 9.73 4.62 3.87
C ILE A 226 10.32 3.53 2.95
N PHE A 227 11.42 3.80 2.26
CA PHE A 227 12.07 2.85 1.37
C PHE A 227 13.37 2.25 1.93
N ASN A 228 13.83 2.73 3.09
CA ASN A 228 15.18 2.43 3.59
C ASN A 228 15.26 2.15 5.10
N GLU A 229 14.20 2.35 5.88
CA GLU A 229 14.18 2.16 7.34
C GLU A 229 12.91 1.42 7.79
N PRO A 230 13.02 0.27 8.48
CA PRO A 230 14.25 -0.45 8.83
C PRO A 230 14.88 -1.26 7.68
N ASN A 231 14.17 -1.44 6.57
CA ASN A 231 14.60 -2.26 5.44
C ASN A 231 14.91 -1.42 4.20
N THR A 232 15.93 -1.81 3.44
CA THR A 232 16.10 -1.32 2.07
C THR A 232 15.25 -2.18 1.14
N VAL A 233 14.20 -1.58 0.58
CA VAL A 233 13.35 -2.22 -0.44
C VAL A 233 13.84 -1.87 -1.85
N LEU A 234 13.18 -2.35 -2.90
CA LEU A 234 13.41 -1.86 -4.27
C LEU A 234 12.07 -1.42 -4.89
N PRO A 235 12.09 -0.59 -5.95
CA PRO A 235 10.90 -0.29 -6.73
C PRO A 235 10.13 -1.55 -7.12
N LEU A 236 8.81 -1.48 -7.10
CA LEU A 236 7.94 -2.63 -7.40
C LEU A 236 7.80 -2.75 -8.92
N LEU A 237 8.76 -3.41 -9.57
CA LEU A 237 8.85 -3.46 -11.04
C LEU A 237 8.11 -4.63 -11.68
N HIS A 238 7.72 -5.63 -10.90
CA HIS A 238 7.15 -6.89 -11.38
C HIS A 238 5.75 -7.10 -10.83
N TYR A 239 4.80 -6.45 -11.47
CA TYR A 239 3.40 -6.65 -11.17
C TYR A 239 2.95 -8.07 -11.51
N ASP A 240 2.27 -8.72 -10.56
CA ASP A 240 1.65 -10.04 -10.66
C ASP A 240 0.20 -9.94 -10.21
N ARG A 241 -0.70 -9.78 -11.18
CA ARG A 241 -2.11 -9.44 -10.92
C ARG A 241 -2.83 -10.52 -10.10
N TYR A 242 -3.31 -10.14 -8.92
CA TYR A 242 -4.33 -10.91 -8.22
C TYR A 242 -5.74 -10.39 -8.56
N TRP A 243 -5.97 -9.08 -8.52
CA TRP A 243 -7.32 -8.52 -8.66
C TRP A 243 -7.68 -8.12 -10.10
N ALA A 244 -8.74 -8.73 -10.66
CA ALA A 244 -9.05 -8.61 -12.10
C ALA A 244 -9.64 -7.26 -12.57
N ASN A 245 -10.24 -6.45 -11.70
CA ASN A 245 -11.17 -5.38 -12.12
C ASN A 245 -10.57 -3.97 -12.15
N GLN A 246 -9.41 -3.73 -11.52
CA GLN A 246 -8.65 -2.47 -11.53
C GLN A 246 -7.24 -2.79 -11.03
N THR A 247 -6.27 -1.88 -11.15
CA THR A 247 -4.96 -2.03 -10.49
C THR A 247 -4.82 -1.06 -9.31
N GLY A 248 -5.37 0.14 -9.48
CA GLY A 248 -5.48 1.12 -8.43
C GLY A 248 -5.87 2.48 -8.99
N ASP A 249 -5.56 3.51 -8.20
CA ASP A 249 -5.85 4.90 -8.54
C ASP A 249 -4.62 5.78 -8.47
N GLN A 250 -4.57 6.75 -9.36
CA GLN A 250 -3.59 7.82 -9.30
C GLN A 250 -4.09 8.91 -8.37
N ILE A 251 -3.17 9.44 -7.58
CA ILE A 251 -3.33 10.63 -6.77
C ILE A 251 -2.43 11.75 -7.28
N ARG A 252 -2.90 12.97 -7.07
CA ARG A 252 -2.18 14.20 -7.40
C ARG A 252 -2.09 15.14 -6.22
N LEU A 253 -1.16 16.08 -6.27
CA LEU A 253 -1.10 17.18 -5.32
C LEU A 253 -2.28 18.15 -5.54
N GLY A 254 -2.92 18.54 -4.44
CA GLY A 254 -4.12 19.36 -4.39
C GLY A 254 -3.88 20.86 -4.16
N GLY A 255 -2.63 21.29 -3.95
CA GLY A 255 -2.21 22.68 -3.77
C GLY A 255 -2.26 23.23 -2.32
N SER A 256 -2.65 22.40 -1.36
CA SER A 256 -2.63 22.67 0.08
C SER A 256 -2.00 21.49 0.82
N GLY A 257 -1.95 21.53 2.15
CA GLY A 257 -1.39 20.44 2.96
C GLY A 257 0.13 20.32 2.87
N ASP A 258 0.67 19.23 3.38
CA ASP A 258 2.10 18.94 3.44
C ASP A 258 2.48 17.64 2.70
N ALA A 259 1.56 17.13 1.88
CA ALA A 259 1.78 15.88 1.17
C ALA A 259 3.04 15.85 0.31
N VAL A 260 3.75 14.74 0.39
CA VAL A 260 4.85 14.38 -0.49
C VAL A 260 4.46 13.11 -1.25
N LEU A 261 4.41 13.18 -2.58
CA LEU A 261 4.29 11.99 -3.43
C LEU A 261 5.65 11.27 -3.48
N LEU A 262 5.68 10.02 -3.05
CA LEU A 262 6.90 9.22 -2.87
C LEU A 262 7.11 8.20 -3.99
N ALA A 263 6.04 7.73 -4.62
CA ALA A 263 6.12 6.81 -5.74
C ALA A 263 4.98 7.03 -6.74
N GLY A 264 5.20 6.61 -7.98
CA GLY A 264 4.22 6.72 -9.06
C GLY A 264 4.53 5.77 -10.23
N LEU A 265 3.68 5.84 -11.25
CA LEU A 265 3.67 4.88 -12.38
C LEU A 265 4.69 5.18 -13.48
N ALA A 266 5.40 6.30 -13.38
CA ALA A 266 6.44 6.70 -14.31
C ALA A 266 7.77 6.89 -13.57
N ALA A 267 8.89 6.54 -14.21
CA ALA A 267 10.21 6.72 -13.61
C ALA A 267 10.52 8.20 -13.27
N ARG A 268 9.94 9.14 -14.03
CA ARG A 268 10.07 10.57 -13.76
C ARG A 268 9.02 11.03 -12.76
N LYS A 269 9.47 11.73 -11.72
CA LYS A 269 8.59 12.37 -10.74
C LYS A 269 7.53 13.25 -11.39
N SER A 270 6.29 13.04 -11.00
CA SER A 270 5.11 13.80 -11.41
C SER A 270 4.34 14.30 -10.19
N ASN A 271 3.55 15.35 -10.37
CA ASN A 271 2.62 15.81 -9.34
C ASN A 271 1.21 15.23 -9.54
N GLU A 272 1.01 14.42 -10.58
CA GLU A 272 -0.32 13.99 -11.05
C GLU A 272 -0.52 12.47 -11.10
N GLU A 273 0.56 11.69 -11.07
CA GLU A 273 0.54 10.24 -11.33
C GLU A 273 1.13 9.45 -10.15
N GLY A 274 0.95 9.96 -8.93
CA GLY A 274 1.42 9.31 -7.71
C GLY A 274 0.52 8.15 -7.31
N VAL A 275 1.07 7.17 -6.60
CA VAL A 275 0.31 6.05 -6.00
C VAL A 275 0.68 5.80 -4.53
N LEU A 276 1.64 6.57 -4.02
CA LEU A 276 2.06 6.54 -2.63
C LEU A 276 2.36 7.97 -2.17
N ALA A 277 1.73 8.39 -1.08
CA ALA A 277 1.95 9.68 -0.46
C ALA A 277 2.14 9.58 1.04
N THR A 278 2.91 10.51 1.60
CA THR A 278 2.98 10.77 3.04
C THR A 278 2.56 12.20 3.35
N CYS A 279 1.93 12.44 4.49
CA CYS A 279 1.41 13.74 4.94
C CYS A 279 1.26 13.79 6.47
N TYR A 280 0.76 14.90 7.00
CA TYR A 280 0.57 15.14 8.44
C TYR A 280 1.88 14.94 9.22
N GLU A 281 2.95 15.56 8.73
CA GLU A 281 4.30 15.48 9.29
C GLU A 281 4.82 14.03 9.34
N GLY A 282 4.39 13.19 8.40
CA GLY A 282 4.78 11.77 8.31
C GLY A 282 3.89 10.81 9.11
N ARG A 283 2.83 11.29 9.78
CA ARG A 283 1.88 10.44 10.51
C ARG A 283 0.82 9.78 9.64
N VAL A 284 0.75 10.12 8.36
CA VAL A 284 -0.22 9.53 7.43
C VAL A 284 0.49 9.02 6.18
N ILE A 285 0.25 7.77 5.81
CA ILE A 285 0.60 7.19 4.52
C ILE A 285 -0.69 6.81 3.78
N ILE A 286 -0.77 7.19 2.50
CA ILE A 286 -1.86 6.80 1.59
C ILE A 286 -1.24 6.02 0.43
N GLN A 287 -1.60 4.74 0.33
CA GLN A 287 -1.26 3.83 -0.76
C GLN A 287 -2.50 3.57 -1.62
N THR A 288 -2.36 3.66 -2.93
CA THR A 288 -3.47 3.49 -3.88
C THR A 288 -3.20 2.43 -4.95
N PHE A 289 -2.37 1.46 -4.60
CA PHE A 289 -2.14 0.22 -5.33
C PHE A 289 -2.40 -0.97 -4.39
N SER A 290 -2.75 -2.12 -4.95
CA SER A 290 -2.90 -3.35 -4.18
C SER A 290 -1.54 -3.98 -3.90
N ASP A 291 -1.34 -4.42 -2.67
CA ASP A 291 -0.15 -5.14 -2.27
C ASP A 291 -0.07 -6.54 -2.86
N HIS A 292 -1.20 -7.27 -2.87
CA HIS A 292 -1.28 -8.64 -3.38
C HIS A 292 -1.09 -8.77 -4.90
N ASP A 293 -0.93 -7.64 -5.56
CA ASP A 293 -0.54 -7.50 -6.95
C ASP A 293 1.00 -7.50 -7.16
N TYR A 294 1.78 -7.64 -6.07
CA TYR A 294 3.25 -7.71 -6.08
C TYR A 294 3.77 -8.90 -5.27
N LYS A 295 5.08 -9.13 -5.30
CA LYS A 295 5.68 -10.22 -4.54
C LYS A 295 5.70 -9.91 -3.06
N MET A 296 5.18 -10.83 -2.26
CA MET A 296 5.20 -10.77 -0.79
C MET A 296 6.58 -10.41 -0.20
N ALA A 297 7.67 -10.93 -0.78
CA ALA A 297 9.03 -10.65 -0.32
C ALA A 297 9.50 -9.19 -0.51
N ASP A 298 8.87 -8.46 -1.43
CA ASP A 298 9.13 -7.04 -1.67
C ASP A 298 8.18 -6.16 -0.83
N VAL A 299 6.96 -6.65 -0.58
CA VAL A 299 5.89 -5.89 0.09
C VAL A 299 5.94 -5.95 1.62
N ILE A 300 6.23 -7.11 2.23
CA ILE A 300 6.32 -7.20 3.69
C ILE A 300 7.37 -6.22 4.25
N PRO A 301 8.60 -6.13 3.73
CA PRO A 301 9.58 -5.16 4.22
C PRO A 301 9.16 -3.70 3.97
N LEU A 302 8.35 -3.44 2.94
CA LEU A 302 7.78 -2.11 2.67
C LEU A 302 6.74 -1.73 3.75
N TRP A 303 5.88 -2.67 4.16
CA TRP A 303 4.97 -2.47 5.30
C TRP A 303 5.71 -2.24 6.61
N GLU A 304 6.76 -3.00 6.88
CA GLU A 304 7.60 -2.78 8.06
C GLU A 304 8.16 -1.35 8.08
N ASN A 305 8.56 -0.83 6.92
CA ASN A 305 9.00 0.56 6.79
C ASN A 305 7.86 1.58 6.96
N TYR A 306 6.67 1.31 6.42
CA TYR A 306 5.50 2.17 6.61
C TYR A 306 5.16 2.30 8.10
N ILE A 307 5.05 1.16 8.78
CA ILE A 307 4.71 1.08 10.21
C ILE A 307 5.77 1.82 11.04
N HIS A 308 7.07 1.55 10.78
CA HIS A 308 8.16 2.21 11.49
C HIS A 308 8.17 3.72 11.29
N TYR A 309 8.14 4.18 10.04
CA TYR A 309 8.16 5.60 9.70
C TYR A 309 6.96 6.34 10.31
N THR A 310 5.76 5.79 10.18
CA THR A 310 4.54 6.44 10.66
C THR A 310 4.50 6.50 12.19
N LEU A 311 4.88 5.43 12.90
CA LEU A 311 4.96 5.44 14.37
C LEU A 311 6.09 6.34 14.89
N LYS A 312 7.25 6.36 14.22
CA LYS A 312 8.35 7.27 14.55
C LYS A 312 7.88 8.72 14.51
N ASN A 313 7.22 9.14 13.44
CA ASN A 313 6.71 10.50 13.32
C ASN A 313 5.56 10.78 14.30
N HIS A 314 4.71 9.80 14.60
CA HIS A 314 3.68 9.91 15.64
C HIS A 314 4.28 10.25 17.00
N PHE A 315 5.28 9.48 17.44
CA PHE A 315 5.90 9.68 18.75
C PHE A 315 6.81 10.90 18.84
N LEU A 316 7.30 11.41 17.70
CA LEU A 316 8.00 12.71 17.64
C LEU A 316 7.02 13.89 17.72
N ALA A 317 5.83 13.78 17.13
CA ALA A 317 4.82 14.83 17.14
C ALA A 317 3.96 14.85 18.42
N VAL A 318 3.78 13.69 19.06
CA VAL A 318 3.01 13.50 20.29
C VAL A 318 3.94 12.93 21.37
N PRO A 319 4.75 13.77 22.05
CA PRO A 319 5.62 13.32 23.14
C PRO A 319 4.84 12.82 24.36
#